data_AF-A0A0D2KMH1-F1
#
_entry.id   AF-A0A0D2KMH1-F1
#
_cell.length_a   1.000
_cell.length_b   1.000
_cell.length_c   1.000
_cell.angle_alpha   90.00
_cell.angle_beta   90.00
_cell.angle_gamma   90.00
#
_symmetry.space_group_name_H-M   'P 1'
#
loop_
_entity.id
_entity.type
_entity.pdbx_description
1 polymer ?
#
loop_
_entity_poly.entity_id
_entity_poly.type
_entity_poly.pdbx_seq_one_letter_code
_entity_poly.pdbx_strand_id
1 'polypeptide(L)'
;MDTSMGEAETHVSIPASNIVDHARTKAEKLPTTVEKPTPYTYELGYLTAIDPNPLPATSQLLSQSLSERNESLRQIARDGAQSLLNTLLTTCPIQSTPEGLIMTLPAPQHYLPRWKPLPKPKPPTKWELFARKKGIGKYGGSLKGGAAQEERRKNLVYDEESGEWVKKWGYKGRNKKDESDWLVELDDEAVKKEKTGADGGDGRTIRGEGRRERMERIKRQDRRQRNNERRSRKGGKMG
;
A
#
# COMPACT_ATOMS: atom_id res chain seq x y z
N MET A 1 65.28 -31.63 61.56
CA MET A 1 64.15 -31.88 60.67
C MET A 1 63.22 -30.69 60.82
N ASP A 2 63.27 -29.78 59.86
CA ASP A 2 62.08 -29.32 59.15
C ASP A 2 62.45 -28.16 58.23
N THR A 3 62.21 -28.42 56.96
CA THR A 3 62.32 -27.52 55.83
C THR A 3 61.17 -26.52 55.88
N SER A 4 61.42 -25.22 55.72
CA SER A 4 60.41 -24.36 55.12
C SER A 4 61.06 -23.37 54.17
N MET A 5 60.60 -23.49 52.94
CA MET A 5 61.11 -22.94 51.70
C MET A 5 60.34 -21.64 51.43
N GLY A 6 61.05 -20.62 50.94
CA GLY A 6 60.60 -19.23 50.89
C GLY A 6 59.38 -18.92 50.03
N GLU A 7 58.75 -17.81 50.38
CA GLU A 7 57.95 -16.97 49.48
C GLU A 7 58.78 -15.71 49.20
N ALA A 8 59.32 -15.60 48.00
CA ALA A 8 60.06 -14.44 47.53
C ALA A 8 59.10 -13.51 46.76
N GLU A 9 58.55 -12.51 47.44
CA GLU A 9 57.91 -11.37 46.78
C GLU A 9 59.00 -10.42 46.27
N THR A 10 59.33 -10.53 44.98
CA THR A 10 60.18 -9.56 44.29
C THR A 10 59.31 -8.60 43.49
N HIS A 11 59.10 -7.41 44.04
CA HIS A 11 58.58 -6.25 43.31
C HIS A 11 59.58 -5.86 42.22
N VAL A 12 59.37 -6.34 40.99
CA VAL A 12 60.09 -5.85 39.81
C VAL A 12 59.39 -4.62 39.28
N SER A 13 59.95 -3.45 39.59
CA SER A 13 59.58 -2.17 38.99
C SER A 13 60.10 -2.14 37.55
N ILE A 14 59.21 -2.33 36.57
CA ILE A 14 59.54 -2.21 35.14
C ILE A 14 59.49 -0.71 34.77
N PRO A 15 60.59 -0.11 34.29
CA PRO A 15 60.60 1.29 33.88
C PRO A 15 59.72 1.50 32.65
N ALA A 16 58.95 2.59 32.66
CA ALA A 16 58.11 3.03 31.55
C ALA A 16 58.95 3.19 30.28
N SER A 17 58.90 2.17 29.41
CA SER A 17 59.44 2.25 28.07
C SER A 17 58.58 3.22 27.26
N ASN A 18 59.27 4.19 26.67
CA ASN A 18 58.76 5.20 25.74
C ASN A 18 57.70 4.63 24.79
N ILE A 19 56.43 4.91 25.09
CA ILE A 19 55.37 4.88 24.08
C ILE A 19 55.65 6.10 23.20
N VAL A 20 56.31 5.84 22.07
CA VAL A 20 56.42 6.83 20.99
C VAL A 20 54.99 7.05 20.51
N ASP A 21 54.39 8.16 20.93
CA ASP A 21 53.14 8.68 20.38
C ASP A 21 53.33 8.87 18.87
N HIS A 22 52.95 7.87 18.09
CA HIS A 22 52.65 8.05 16.68
C HIS A 22 51.33 8.83 16.56
N ALA A 23 51.37 10.11 16.97
CA ALA A 23 50.44 11.12 16.52
C ALA A 23 50.62 11.23 15.00
N ARG A 24 49.93 10.36 14.25
CA ARG A 24 49.70 10.53 12.82
C ARG A 24 49.09 11.91 12.67
N THR A 25 49.87 12.86 12.19
CA THR A 25 49.37 14.14 11.70
C THR A 25 48.23 13.81 10.74
N LYS A 26 47.01 14.23 11.08
CA LYS A 26 45.83 13.97 10.24
C LYS A 26 46.15 14.53 8.87
N ALA A 27 46.17 13.66 7.85
CA ALA A 27 46.35 14.09 6.47
C ALA A 27 45.37 15.23 6.18
N GLU A 28 45.88 16.30 5.57
CA GLU A 28 45.09 17.47 5.21
C GLU A 28 43.89 17.01 4.38
N LYS A 29 42.67 17.34 4.84
CA LYS A 29 41.46 16.88 4.18
C LYS A 29 41.38 17.56 2.82
N LEU A 30 41.22 16.76 1.77
CA LEU A 30 40.96 17.27 0.42
C LEU A 30 39.71 18.18 0.46
N PRO A 31 39.69 19.26 -0.34
CA PRO A 31 38.57 20.18 -0.36
C PRO A 31 37.32 19.48 -0.91
N THR A 32 36.25 19.52 -0.13
CA THR A 32 34.95 18.93 -0.50
C THR A 32 33.93 19.98 -0.93
N THR A 33 34.23 21.27 -0.74
CA THR A 33 33.34 22.38 -1.12
C THR A 33 33.59 22.78 -2.57
N VAL A 34 32.51 23.12 -3.27
CA VAL A 34 32.53 23.61 -4.65
C VAL A 34 31.92 25.00 -4.64
N GLU A 35 32.71 25.99 -5.05
CA GLU A 35 32.27 27.38 -5.14
C GLU A 35 32.08 27.77 -6.60
N LYS A 36 30.90 28.30 -6.94
CA LYS A 36 30.57 28.80 -8.27
C LYS A 36 29.86 30.15 -8.17
N PRO A 37 29.90 30.99 -9.22
CA PRO A 37 29.28 32.32 -9.20
C PRO A 37 27.78 32.25 -8.92
N THR A 38 27.10 31.29 -9.54
CA THR A 38 25.67 31.05 -9.37
C THR A 38 25.49 29.77 -8.56
N PRO A 39 24.70 29.78 -7.46
CA PRO A 39 24.54 28.61 -6.61
C PRO A 39 23.77 27.49 -7.32
N TYR A 40 24.06 26.25 -6.94
CA TYR A 40 23.30 25.08 -7.38
C TYR A 40 21.88 25.10 -6.81
N THR A 41 20.94 24.60 -7.60
CA THR A 41 19.59 24.26 -7.12
C THR A 41 19.44 22.74 -7.09
N TYR A 42 18.64 22.22 -6.15
CA TYR A 42 18.57 20.77 -5.90
C TYR A 42 17.15 20.28 -5.92
N GLU A 43 16.96 19.08 -6.47
CA GLU A 43 15.77 18.29 -6.27
C GLU A 43 16.16 16.93 -5.71
N LEU A 44 16.20 16.89 -4.37
CA LEU A 44 16.66 15.73 -3.61
C LEU A 44 15.69 14.54 -3.76
N GLY A 45 14.41 14.78 -4.02
CA GLY A 45 13.43 13.72 -4.28
C GLY A 45 13.71 12.91 -5.55
N TYR A 46 14.40 13.50 -6.54
CA TYR A 46 14.87 12.82 -7.74
C TYR A 46 16.40 12.65 -7.77
N LEU A 47 17.09 12.95 -6.67
CA LEU A 47 18.56 12.91 -6.58
C LEU A 47 19.24 13.72 -7.70
N THR A 48 18.72 14.92 -7.98
CA THR A 48 19.27 15.80 -9.03
C THR A 48 19.83 17.10 -8.46
N ALA A 49 20.92 17.56 -9.05
CA ALA A 49 21.45 18.90 -8.89
C ALA A 49 21.43 19.61 -10.23
N ILE A 50 20.96 20.85 -10.24
CA ILE A 50 20.83 21.69 -11.41
C ILE A 50 21.85 22.81 -11.27
N ASP A 51 22.81 22.82 -12.20
CA ASP A 51 23.85 23.84 -12.31
C ASP A 51 23.42 24.93 -13.32
N PRO A 52 23.08 26.15 -12.87
CA PRO A 52 22.71 27.24 -13.79
C PRO A 52 23.93 27.94 -14.40
N ASN A 53 25.16 27.57 -14.02
CA ASN A 53 26.36 28.20 -14.57
C ASN A 53 26.58 27.80 -16.05
N PRO A 54 27.07 28.72 -16.90
CA PRO A 54 27.22 28.46 -18.33
C PRO A 54 28.26 27.38 -18.60
N LEU A 55 27.92 26.43 -19.47
CA LEU A 55 28.86 25.47 -20.01
C LEU A 55 29.76 26.11 -21.08
N PRO A 56 30.97 25.58 -21.32
CA PRO A 56 31.80 26.02 -22.44
C PRO A 56 31.03 25.92 -23.77
N ALA A 57 31.28 26.87 -24.67
CA ALA A 57 30.57 26.92 -25.95
C ALA A 57 30.72 25.60 -26.74
N THR A 58 29.65 25.16 -27.41
CA THR A 58 29.64 23.89 -28.13
C THR A 58 30.73 23.83 -29.21
N SER A 59 30.99 24.95 -29.91
CA SER A 59 32.08 25.05 -30.89
C SER A 59 33.45 24.79 -30.27
N GLN A 60 33.69 25.34 -29.07
CA GLN A 60 34.93 25.13 -28.32
C GLN A 60 35.08 23.67 -27.89
N LEU A 61 34.02 23.06 -27.33
CA LEU A 61 34.04 21.65 -26.94
C LEU A 61 34.24 20.69 -28.11
N LEU A 62 33.70 21.01 -29.29
CA LEU A 62 33.86 20.18 -30.49
C LEU A 62 35.22 20.38 -31.18
N SER A 63 35.88 21.53 -30.96
CA SER A 63 37.22 21.78 -31.47
C SER A 63 38.33 21.05 -30.70
N GLN A 64 38.05 20.65 -29.46
CA GLN A 64 38.97 19.91 -28.59
C GLN A 64 39.07 18.43 -28.99
N SER A 65 40.17 17.80 -28.59
CA SER A 65 40.27 16.34 -28.67
C SER A 65 39.23 15.67 -27.77
N LEU A 66 38.88 14.41 -28.07
CA LEU A 66 37.91 13.65 -27.28
C LEU A 66 38.34 13.55 -25.80
N SER A 67 39.64 13.41 -25.54
CA SER A 67 40.21 13.30 -24.20
C SER A 67 40.01 14.57 -23.37
N GLU A 68 40.39 15.74 -23.92
CA GLU A 68 40.26 17.04 -23.25
C GLU A 68 38.81 17.41 -22.99
N ARG A 69 37.94 17.12 -23.96
CA ARG A 69 36.49 17.32 -23.83
C ARG A 69 35.92 16.47 -22.70
N ASN A 70 36.28 15.19 -22.64
CA ASN A 70 35.80 14.30 -21.59
C ASN A 70 36.31 14.72 -20.21
N GLU A 71 37.56 15.18 -20.10
CA GLU A 71 38.11 15.67 -18.85
C GLU A 71 37.37 16.94 -18.38
N SER A 72 37.10 17.88 -19.28
CA SER A 72 36.32 19.08 -18.97
C SER A 72 34.90 18.75 -18.47
N LEU A 73 34.19 17.86 -19.17
CA LEU A 73 32.85 17.42 -18.77
C LEU A 73 32.88 16.63 -17.45
N ARG A 74 33.91 15.83 -17.24
CA ARG A 74 34.11 15.07 -16.01
C ARG A 74 34.32 15.98 -14.81
N GLN A 75 35.11 17.05 -14.96
CA GLN A 75 35.33 18.03 -13.89
C GLN A 75 34.02 18.73 -13.52
N ILE A 76 33.24 19.17 -14.51
CA ILE A 76 31.93 19.80 -14.28
C ILE A 76 30.96 18.82 -13.58
N ALA A 77 30.91 17.57 -14.02
CA ALA A 77 30.07 16.54 -13.42
C ALA A 77 30.51 16.18 -11.99
N ARG A 78 31.83 16.12 -11.74
CA ARG A 78 32.41 15.89 -10.41
C ARG A 78 31.99 16.99 -9.44
N ASP A 79 32.08 18.24 -9.86
CA ASP A 79 31.66 19.41 -9.07
C ASP A 79 30.18 19.33 -8.69
N GLY A 80 29.31 19.06 -9.67
CA GLY A 80 27.87 18.90 -9.44
C GLY A 80 27.54 17.73 -8.51
N ALA A 81 28.19 16.57 -8.70
CA ALA A 81 27.99 15.39 -7.86
C ALA A 81 28.48 15.63 -6.41
N GLN A 82 29.62 16.30 -6.24
CA GLN A 82 30.13 16.68 -4.91
C GLN A 82 29.13 17.59 -4.19
N SER A 83 28.61 18.60 -4.89
CA SER A 83 27.61 19.54 -4.35
C SER A 83 26.31 18.83 -3.96
N LEU A 84 25.84 17.90 -4.79
CA LEU A 84 24.66 17.08 -4.52
C LEU A 84 24.85 16.21 -3.28
N LEU A 85 25.98 15.49 -3.20
CA LEU A 85 26.27 14.60 -2.08
C LEU A 85 26.42 15.36 -0.76
N ASN A 86 27.11 16.50 -0.78
CA ASN A 86 27.22 17.37 0.39
C ASN A 86 25.83 17.79 0.88
N THR A 87 24.95 18.19 -0.04
CA THR A 87 23.58 18.62 0.29
C THR A 87 22.77 17.46 0.86
N LEU A 88 22.83 16.27 0.24
CA LEU A 88 22.12 15.07 0.74
C LEU A 88 22.56 14.70 2.15
N LEU A 89 23.88 14.59 2.39
CA LEU A 89 24.41 14.17 3.69
C LEU A 89 24.24 15.22 4.79
N THR A 90 24.13 16.50 4.42
CA THR A 90 23.98 17.60 5.39
C THR A 90 22.52 17.89 5.74
N THR A 91 21.60 17.76 4.76
CA THR A 91 20.21 18.22 4.93
C THR A 91 19.22 17.10 5.19
N CYS A 92 19.47 15.87 4.70
CA CYS A 92 18.54 14.76 4.87
C CYS A 92 18.82 13.99 6.17
N PRO A 93 17.79 13.59 6.93
CA PRO A 93 17.99 12.81 8.14
C PRO A 93 18.38 11.36 7.78
N ILE A 94 19.43 10.89 8.43
CA ILE A 94 19.98 9.53 8.27
C ILE A 94 19.56 8.70 9.48
N GLN A 95 18.93 7.56 9.22
CA GLN A 95 18.49 6.60 10.23
C GLN A 95 19.28 5.30 10.10
N SER A 96 19.79 4.82 11.23
CA SER A 96 20.38 3.48 11.31
C SER A 96 19.29 2.48 11.64
N THR A 97 19.10 1.51 10.76
CA THR A 97 18.18 0.39 10.93
C THR A 97 18.96 -0.93 10.93
N PRO A 98 18.42 -2.04 11.43
CA PRO A 98 19.09 -3.34 11.38
C PRO A 98 19.45 -3.79 9.97
N GLU A 99 18.71 -3.33 8.96
CA GLU A 99 18.96 -3.62 7.54
C GLU A 99 20.06 -2.73 6.93
N GLY A 100 20.37 -1.59 7.55
CA GLY A 100 21.42 -0.68 7.09
C GLY A 100 21.15 0.80 7.39
N LEU A 101 21.98 1.65 6.77
CA LEU A 101 21.86 3.10 6.87
C LEU A 101 20.90 3.61 5.79
N ILE A 102 19.79 4.22 6.20
CA ILE A 102 18.75 4.71 5.29
C ILE A 102 18.63 6.22 5.46
N MET A 103 18.54 6.95 4.35
CA MET A 103 18.34 8.39 4.33
C MET A 103 16.90 8.71 3.91
N THR A 104 16.22 9.59 4.65
CA THR A 104 14.86 10.02 4.26
C THR A 104 14.95 11.20 3.31
N LEU A 105 14.44 11.02 2.09
CA LEU A 105 14.41 12.08 1.08
C LEU A 105 13.13 12.93 1.22
N PRO A 106 13.20 14.23 0.92
CA PRO A 106 12.02 15.08 0.85
C PRO A 106 11.13 14.71 -0.34
N ALA A 107 9.86 15.13 -0.29
CA ALA A 107 8.95 14.95 -1.41
C ALA A 107 9.47 15.66 -2.68
N PRO A 108 9.32 15.06 -3.87
CA PRO A 108 9.69 15.71 -5.13
C PRO A 108 8.95 17.03 -5.32
N GLN A 109 9.67 18.06 -5.80
CA GLN A 109 9.11 19.40 -6.01
C GLN A 109 8.62 19.58 -7.45
N HIS A 110 9.28 18.96 -8.43
CA HIS A 110 8.86 19.01 -9.82
C HIS A 110 7.83 17.92 -10.10
N TYR A 111 6.62 18.36 -10.45
CA TYR A 111 5.54 17.44 -10.80
C TYR A 111 5.75 16.87 -12.19
N LEU A 112 6.05 15.58 -12.27
CA LEU A 112 6.08 14.84 -13.53
C LEU A 112 4.66 14.48 -13.99
N PRO A 113 4.38 14.47 -15.31
CA PRO A 113 3.09 14.07 -15.82
C PRO A 113 2.80 12.60 -15.50
N ARG A 114 1.57 12.31 -15.07
CA ARG A 114 1.14 10.94 -14.81
C ARG A 114 0.94 10.19 -16.12
N TRP A 115 1.35 8.92 -16.15
CA TRP A 115 1.05 8.01 -17.26
C TRP A 115 -0.45 7.75 -17.44
N LYS A 116 -1.19 7.64 -16.32
CA LYS A 116 -2.64 7.38 -16.32
C LYS A 116 -3.38 8.54 -15.64
N PRO A 117 -4.58 8.89 -16.15
CA PRO A 117 -5.44 9.85 -15.48
C PRO A 117 -5.79 9.36 -14.08
N LEU A 118 -6.20 10.30 -13.22
CA LEU A 118 -6.72 9.93 -11.91
C LEU A 118 -7.92 8.98 -12.08
N PRO A 119 -8.03 7.94 -11.24
CA PRO A 119 -9.16 7.03 -11.30
C PRO A 119 -10.45 7.85 -11.12
N LYS A 120 -11.31 7.84 -12.15
CA LYS A 120 -12.60 8.56 -12.09
C LYS A 120 -13.39 8.02 -10.89
N PRO A 121 -13.97 8.89 -10.03
CA PRO A 121 -14.77 8.44 -8.91
C PRO A 121 -15.91 7.56 -9.42
N LYS A 122 -16.18 6.46 -8.70
CA LYS A 122 -17.24 5.54 -9.10
C LYS A 122 -18.58 6.28 -9.08
N PRO A 123 -19.34 6.30 -10.18
CA PRO A 123 -20.62 6.98 -10.19
C PRO A 123 -21.59 6.26 -9.22
N PRO A 124 -22.43 7.02 -8.51
CA PRO A 124 -23.33 6.45 -7.51
C PRO A 124 -24.35 5.53 -8.19
N THR A 125 -24.58 4.37 -7.58
CA THR A 125 -25.63 3.45 -8.04
C THR A 125 -27.02 4.01 -7.74
N LYS A 126 -28.06 3.53 -8.45
CA LYS A 126 -29.44 3.97 -8.18
C LYS A 126 -29.87 3.72 -6.73
N TRP A 127 -29.39 2.64 -6.13
CA TRP A 127 -29.62 2.36 -4.71
C TRP A 127 -28.91 3.36 -3.80
N GLU A 128 -27.67 3.75 -4.10
CA GLU A 128 -26.97 4.76 -3.31
C GLU A 128 -27.62 6.14 -3.43
N LEU A 129 -28.13 6.51 -4.61
CA LEU A 129 -28.91 7.74 -4.77
C LEU A 129 -30.18 7.73 -3.91
N PHE A 130 -30.89 6.59 -3.89
CA PHE A 130 -32.07 6.41 -3.04
C PHE A 130 -31.71 6.42 -1.55
N ALA A 131 -30.69 5.65 -1.17
CA ALA A 131 -30.23 5.54 0.21
C ALA A 131 -29.72 6.88 0.74
N ARG A 132 -29.05 7.69 -0.08
CA ARG A 132 -28.65 9.05 0.27
C ARG A 132 -29.84 9.97 0.44
N LYS A 133 -30.84 9.91 -0.45
CA LYS A 133 -32.07 10.72 -0.33
C LYS A 133 -32.90 10.35 0.90
N LYS A 134 -32.92 9.08 1.29
CA LYS A 134 -33.70 8.56 2.42
C LYS A 134 -32.92 8.43 3.72
N GLY A 135 -31.62 8.72 3.73
CA GLY A 135 -30.78 8.56 4.91
C GLY A 135 -30.69 7.11 5.40
N ILE A 136 -30.52 6.15 4.49
CA ILE A 136 -30.49 4.72 4.82
C ILE A 136 -29.04 4.24 4.94
N GLY A 137 -28.72 3.53 6.04
CA GLY A 137 -27.41 2.91 6.26
C GLY A 137 -26.30 3.95 6.43
N LYS A 138 -25.17 3.77 5.72
CA LYS A 138 -23.98 4.63 5.75
C LYS A 138 -24.23 6.10 5.40
N TYR A 139 -25.39 6.42 4.83
CA TYR A 139 -25.79 7.78 4.48
C TYR A 139 -26.78 8.42 5.47
N GLY A 140 -27.18 7.70 6.52
CA GLY A 140 -28.16 8.12 7.52
C GLY A 140 -27.59 8.76 8.79
N GLY A 141 -26.28 9.05 8.84
CA GLY A 141 -25.60 9.55 10.03
C GLY A 141 -25.42 8.51 11.14
N SER A 142 -24.82 8.92 12.28
CA SER A 142 -24.57 8.02 13.41
C SER A 142 -25.86 7.60 14.15
N LEU A 143 -26.93 8.40 14.03
CA LEU A 143 -28.15 8.23 14.83
C LEU A 143 -29.10 7.13 14.33
N LYS A 144 -29.00 6.69 13.07
CA LYS A 144 -30.01 5.78 12.47
C LYS A 144 -29.52 4.64 11.57
N GLY A 145 -28.22 4.49 11.28
CA GLY A 145 -27.86 3.47 10.26
C GLY A 145 -26.42 3.00 10.14
N GLY A 146 -25.43 3.74 10.63
CA GLY A 146 -24.01 3.34 10.50
C GLY A 146 -23.68 2.04 11.24
N ALA A 147 -23.84 2.04 12.56
CA ALA A 147 -23.54 0.89 13.43
C ALA A 147 -24.43 -0.33 13.11
N ALA A 148 -25.74 -0.10 12.93
CA ALA A 148 -26.68 -1.15 12.57
C ALA A 148 -26.38 -1.79 11.19
N GLN A 149 -25.76 -1.06 10.25
CA GLN A 149 -25.34 -1.64 8.98
C GLN A 149 -24.10 -2.52 9.13
N GLU A 150 -23.15 -2.12 9.96
CA GLU A 150 -21.93 -2.89 10.22
C GLU A 150 -22.24 -4.21 10.91
N GLU A 151 -23.14 -4.20 11.89
CA GLU A 151 -23.65 -5.42 12.51
C GLU A 151 -24.39 -6.32 11.52
N ARG A 152 -25.22 -5.76 10.63
CA ARG A 152 -25.92 -6.53 9.57
C ARG A 152 -25.00 -7.16 8.54
N ARG A 153 -23.75 -6.66 8.41
CA ARG A 153 -22.71 -7.23 7.54
C ARG A 153 -21.96 -8.39 8.17
N LYS A 154 -22.04 -8.57 9.50
CA LYS A 154 -21.43 -9.72 10.17
C LYS A 154 -22.09 -11.01 9.66
N ASN A 155 -21.26 -12.02 9.43
CA ASN A 155 -21.71 -13.30 8.87
C ASN A 155 -22.20 -14.27 9.94
N LEU A 156 -21.84 -14.10 11.21
CA LEU A 156 -22.25 -15.01 12.27
C LEU A 156 -23.60 -14.57 12.84
N VAL A 157 -24.52 -15.52 12.97
CA VAL A 157 -25.83 -15.34 13.59
C VAL A 157 -26.04 -16.52 14.55
N TYR A 158 -26.45 -16.21 15.77
CA TYR A 158 -26.75 -17.23 16.77
C TYR A 158 -28.04 -17.98 16.38
N ASP A 159 -28.01 -19.31 16.39
CA ASP A 159 -29.20 -20.15 16.19
C ASP A 159 -29.65 -20.66 17.56
N GLU A 160 -30.81 -20.18 18.03
CA GLU A 160 -31.32 -20.46 19.38
C GLU A 160 -31.68 -21.94 19.59
N GLU A 161 -31.99 -22.65 18.51
CA GLU A 161 -32.36 -24.06 18.52
C GLU A 161 -31.16 -25.00 18.72
N SER A 162 -30.02 -24.68 18.09
CA SER A 162 -28.79 -25.48 18.22
C SER A 162 -27.82 -24.95 19.29
N GLY A 163 -28.05 -23.73 19.78
CA GLY A 163 -27.16 -23.05 20.73
C GLY A 163 -25.81 -22.64 20.13
N GLU A 164 -25.64 -22.73 18.81
CA GLU A 164 -24.38 -22.48 18.10
C GLU A 164 -24.41 -21.23 17.22
N TRP A 165 -23.23 -20.65 16.96
CA TRP A 165 -23.07 -19.56 15.99
C TRP A 165 -22.99 -20.09 14.57
N VAL A 166 -24.09 -19.96 13.82
CA VAL A 166 -24.20 -20.40 12.44
C VAL A 166 -23.90 -19.25 11.48
N LYS A 167 -23.29 -19.56 10.34
CA LYS A 167 -23.04 -18.56 9.29
C LYS A 167 -24.36 -18.19 8.59
N LYS A 168 -24.60 -16.91 8.34
CA LYS A 168 -25.74 -16.38 7.58
C LYS A 168 -25.67 -16.83 6.11
N TRP A 169 -24.48 -16.86 5.54
CA TRP A 169 -24.22 -17.35 4.18
C TRP A 169 -22.87 -18.07 4.10
N GLY A 170 -22.72 -18.97 3.12
CA GLY A 170 -21.52 -19.81 2.95
C GLY A 170 -21.77 -21.28 3.27
N TYR A 171 -20.73 -22.00 3.74
CA TYR A 171 -20.83 -23.40 4.12
C TYR A 171 -21.81 -23.58 5.29
N LYS A 172 -22.75 -24.52 5.16
CA LYS A 172 -23.88 -24.75 6.09
C LYS A 172 -24.59 -23.45 6.50
N GLY A 173 -24.74 -22.51 5.55
CA GLY A 173 -25.34 -21.23 5.84
C GLY A 173 -26.84 -21.33 6.14
N ARG A 174 -27.32 -20.55 7.12
CA ARG A 174 -28.74 -20.51 7.56
C ARG A 174 -29.74 -20.36 6.40
N ASN A 175 -29.37 -19.65 5.33
CA ASN A 175 -30.22 -19.46 4.15
C ASN A 175 -30.65 -20.75 3.42
N LYS A 176 -30.05 -21.91 3.74
CA LYS A 176 -30.36 -23.22 3.15
C LYS A 176 -30.90 -24.25 4.16
N LYS A 177 -31.18 -23.85 5.40
CA LYS A 177 -31.68 -24.76 6.47
C LYS A 177 -32.95 -25.50 6.00
N ASP A 178 -33.91 -24.74 5.49
CA ASP A 178 -35.19 -25.24 4.96
C ASP A 178 -35.07 -26.20 3.76
N GLU A 179 -33.93 -26.22 3.04
CA GLU A 179 -33.69 -27.15 1.93
C GLU A 179 -33.16 -28.51 2.42
N SER A 180 -32.55 -28.54 3.59
CA SER A 180 -31.95 -29.74 4.20
C SER A 180 -32.86 -30.46 5.19
N ASP A 181 -34.02 -29.89 5.52
CA ASP A 181 -34.96 -30.50 6.44
C ASP A 181 -35.59 -31.76 5.85
N TRP A 182 -35.67 -32.80 6.68
CA TRP A 182 -36.14 -34.13 6.27
C TRP A 182 -37.66 -34.15 6.01
N LEU A 183 -38.42 -33.29 6.68
CA LEU A 183 -39.86 -33.11 6.53
C LEU A 183 -40.18 -31.64 6.21
N VAL A 184 -41.08 -31.40 5.26
CA VAL A 184 -41.64 -30.07 4.98
C VAL A 184 -43.15 -30.20 5.14
N GLU A 185 -43.72 -29.49 6.10
CA GLU A 185 -45.17 -29.44 6.29
C GLU A 185 -45.81 -28.67 5.13
N LEU A 186 -46.83 -29.25 4.51
CA LEU A 186 -47.54 -28.67 3.37
C LEU A 186 -49.02 -28.52 3.71
N ASP A 187 -49.55 -27.32 3.46
CA ASP A 187 -51.00 -27.08 3.47
C ASP A 187 -51.68 -27.82 2.31
N ASP A 188 -52.98 -28.09 2.43
CA ASP A 188 -53.76 -28.85 1.44
C ASP A 188 -53.68 -28.26 0.01
N GLU A 189 -53.57 -26.93 -0.10
CA GLU A 189 -53.37 -26.23 -1.38
C GLU A 189 -51.97 -26.48 -1.96
N ALA A 190 -50.95 -26.52 -1.10
CA ALA A 190 -49.57 -26.78 -1.48
C ALA A 190 -49.38 -28.24 -1.93
N VAL A 191 -50.05 -29.19 -1.26
CA VAL A 191 -50.10 -30.61 -1.67
C VAL A 191 -50.69 -30.77 -3.08
N LYS A 192 -51.76 -30.02 -3.39
CA LYS A 192 -52.37 -30.04 -4.73
C LYS A 192 -51.42 -29.48 -5.80
N LYS A 193 -50.68 -28.42 -5.47
CA LYS A 193 -49.67 -27.80 -6.35
C LYS A 193 -48.47 -28.71 -6.59
N GLU A 194 -48.04 -29.45 -5.57
CA GLU A 194 -46.95 -30.42 -5.69
C GLU A 194 -47.34 -31.63 -6.56
N LYS A 195 -48.53 -32.21 -6.33
CA LYS A 195 -49.04 -33.32 -7.17
C LYS A 195 -49.18 -32.93 -8.64
N THR A 196 -49.79 -31.76 -8.91
CA THR A 196 -49.93 -31.26 -10.29
C THR A 196 -48.59 -30.91 -10.95
N GLY A 197 -47.61 -30.39 -10.19
CA GLY A 197 -46.26 -30.08 -10.69
C GLY A 197 -45.36 -31.30 -10.88
N ALA A 198 -45.58 -32.37 -10.13
CA ALA A 198 -44.88 -33.65 -10.26
C ALA A 198 -45.43 -34.49 -11.42
N ASP A 199 -46.76 -34.59 -11.56
CA ASP A 199 -47.42 -35.38 -12.61
C ASP A 199 -47.39 -34.69 -13.99
N GLY A 200 -47.30 -33.35 -14.02
CA GLY A 200 -47.26 -32.55 -15.24
C GLY A 200 -45.90 -32.41 -15.93
N GLY A 201 -44.85 -33.09 -15.43
CA GLY A 201 -43.50 -33.08 -16.06
C GLY A 201 -42.69 -31.78 -15.93
N ASP A 202 -43.19 -30.76 -15.23
CA ASP A 202 -42.55 -29.44 -15.07
C ASP A 202 -41.50 -29.40 -13.93
N GLY A 203 -41.34 -30.53 -13.20
CA GLY A 203 -40.31 -30.74 -12.18
C GLY A 203 -40.33 -29.69 -11.06
N ARG A 204 -41.51 -29.11 -10.79
CA ARG A 204 -41.71 -28.06 -9.78
C ARG A 204 -42.05 -28.69 -8.44
N THR A 205 -41.04 -29.13 -7.71
CA THR A 205 -41.18 -29.49 -6.30
C THR A 205 -41.13 -28.24 -5.43
N ILE A 206 -41.87 -28.22 -4.32
CA ILE A 206 -41.90 -27.07 -3.40
C ILE A 206 -40.52 -26.79 -2.82
N ARG A 207 -39.75 -27.86 -2.52
CA ARG A 207 -38.33 -27.77 -2.14
C ARG A 207 -37.45 -27.12 -3.23
N GLY A 208 -37.83 -27.25 -4.50
CA GLY A 208 -37.18 -26.60 -5.64
C GLY A 208 -37.58 -25.14 -5.87
N GLU A 209 -38.77 -24.71 -5.41
CA GLU A 209 -39.27 -23.34 -5.61
C GLU A 209 -38.39 -22.31 -4.89
N GLY A 210 -37.96 -22.58 -3.64
CA GLY A 210 -37.06 -21.69 -2.90
C GLY A 210 -35.69 -21.49 -3.58
N ARG A 211 -35.13 -22.56 -4.16
CA ARG A 211 -33.90 -22.48 -4.97
C ARG A 211 -34.12 -21.66 -6.24
N ARG A 212 -35.24 -21.86 -6.94
CA ARG A 212 -35.60 -21.14 -8.17
C ARG A 212 -35.78 -19.65 -7.89
N GLU A 213 -36.49 -19.28 -6.83
CA GLU A 213 -36.68 -17.89 -6.44
C GLU A 213 -35.34 -17.21 -6.10
N ARG A 214 -34.47 -17.90 -5.35
CA ARG A 214 -33.12 -17.40 -5.04
C ARG A 214 -32.31 -17.16 -6.32
N MET A 215 -32.33 -18.11 -7.27
CA MET A 215 -31.68 -17.93 -8.57
C MET A 215 -32.25 -16.76 -9.36
N GLU A 216 -33.56 -16.56 -9.34
CA GLU A 216 -34.21 -15.44 -10.01
C GLU A 216 -33.80 -14.09 -9.38
N ARG A 217 -33.77 -14.00 -8.04
CA ARG A 217 -33.28 -12.82 -7.31
C ARG A 217 -31.82 -12.52 -7.67
N ILE A 218 -30.96 -13.54 -7.77
CA ILE A 218 -29.56 -13.38 -8.21
C ILE A 218 -29.49 -12.86 -9.66
N LYS A 219 -30.23 -13.47 -10.59
CA LYS A 219 -30.30 -13.00 -12.00
C LYS A 219 -30.80 -11.56 -12.08
N ARG A 220 -31.78 -11.19 -11.25
CA ARG A 220 -32.32 -9.82 -11.17
C ARG A 220 -31.27 -8.84 -10.62
N GLN A 221 -30.49 -9.24 -9.62
CA GLN A 221 -29.39 -8.43 -9.09
C GLN A 221 -28.30 -8.22 -10.13
N ASP A 222 -27.87 -9.27 -10.83
CA ASP A 222 -26.85 -9.18 -11.89
C ASP A 222 -27.33 -8.26 -13.04
N ARG A 223 -28.59 -8.40 -13.47
CA ARG A 223 -29.21 -7.46 -14.43
C ARG A 223 -29.17 -6.01 -13.94
N ARG A 224 -29.45 -5.75 -12.66
CA ARG A 224 -29.38 -4.40 -12.07
C ARG A 224 -27.94 -3.87 -12.03
N GLN A 225 -26.97 -4.72 -11.70
CA GLN A 225 -25.55 -4.36 -11.71
C GLN A 225 -25.09 -3.98 -13.12
N ARG A 226 -25.34 -4.82 -14.12
CA ARG A 226 -25.00 -4.53 -15.53
C ARG A 226 -25.66 -3.24 -16.02
N ASN A 227 -26.90 -2.97 -15.63
CA ASN A 227 -27.58 -1.72 -15.97
C ASN A 227 -26.93 -0.49 -15.32
N ASN A 228 -26.48 -0.60 -14.07
CA ASN A 228 -25.72 0.47 -13.40
C ASN A 228 -24.36 0.70 -14.08
N GLU A 229 -23.65 -0.37 -14.44
CA GLU A 229 -22.37 -0.31 -15.17
C GLU A 229 -22.52 0.32 -16.57
N ARG A 230 -23.57 -0.03 -17.31
CA ARG A 230 -23.89 0.60 -18.61
C ARG A 230 -24.14 2.10 -18.46
N ARG A 231 -24.91 2.51 -17.44
CA ARG A 231 -25.16 3.93 -17.15
C ARG A 231 -23.89 4.67 -16.74
N SER A 232 -23.04 4.03 -15.94
CA SER A 232 -21.72 4.52 -15.56
C SER A 232 -20.84 4.80 -16.80
N ARG A 233 -20.76 3.84 -17.73
CA ARG A 233 -20.00 3.99 -18.99
C ARG A 233 -20.54 5.12 -19.87
N LYS A 234 -21.87 5.26 -19.99
CA LYS A 234 -22.48 6.33 -20.79
C LYS A 234 -22.25 7.72 -20.19
N GLY A 235 -22.29 7.85 -18.86
CA GLY A 235 -21.95 9.10 -18.17
C GLY A 235 -20.48 9.47 -18.27
N GLY A 236 -19.58 8.48 -18.32
CA GLY A 236 -18.13 8.70 -18.45
C GLY A 236 -17.62 9.08 -19.84
N LYS A 237 -18.49 9.05 -20.88
CA LYS A 237 -18.19 9.41 -22.28
C LYS A 237 -18.60 10.86 -22.64
N MET A 238 -19.35 11.54 -21.75
CA MET A 238 -19.84 12.91 -21.94
C MET A 238 -18.98 13.96 -21.21
N GLY A 239 -17.73 13.63 -20.86
CA GLY A 239 -16.80 14.53 -20.19
C GLY A 239 -15.36 14.12 -20.38
#